data_AF-A0A661P3W5-F1
#
_entry.id   AF-A0A661P3W5-F1
#
_cell.length_a   1.000
_cell.length_b   1.000
_cell.length_c   1.000
_cell.angle_alpha   90.00
_cell.angle_beta   90.00
_cell.angle_gamma   90.00
#
_symmetry.space_group_name_H-M   'P 1'
#
loop_
_entity.id
_entity.type
_entity.pdbx_description
1 polymer ?
#
loop_
_entity_poly.entity_id
_entity_poly.type
_entity_poly.pdbx_seq_one_letter_code
_entity_poly.pdbx_strand_id
1 'polypeptide(L)'
;MGRNERDAVAQPLLLRMVMVMAWFSAFLFTQVVECPIYVWALRNDSRHWGAKLVLAFGASASTHPIVWFVIPSLWMSAGQVGGYWTMVAIAEVFAVLAEAAYFWAVGLRRAWRWALVANVASAGLGFLCRSAFGWP
;
A
#
# COMPACT_ATOMS: atom_id res chain seq x y z
N MET A 1 19.41 -12.40 -36.81
CA MET A 1 18.20 -11.64 -36.45
C MET A 1 17.53 -12.10 -35.15
N GLY A 2 17.45 -13.39 -34.81
CA GLY A 2 16.64 -13.86 -33.66
C GLY A 2 17.21 -13.79 -32.23
N ARG A 3 18.23 -12.98 -31.91
CA ARG A 3 18.71 -12.78 -30.51
C ARG A 3 18.28 -11.40 -29.96
N ASN A 4 18.54 -10.34 -30.72
CA ASN A 4 18.12 -8.97 -30.35
C ASN A 4 16.61 -8.80 -30.14
N GLU A 5 15.76 -9.50 -30.90
CA GLU A 5 14.30 -9.42 -30.75
C GLU A 5 13.79 -10.14 -29.49
N ARG A 6 14.43 -11.25 -29.10
CA ARG A 6 14.10 -11.96 -27.85
C ARG A 6 14.50 -11.14 -26.63
N ASP A 7 15.64 -10.48 -26.69
CA ASP A 7 16.14 -9.63 -25.61
C ASP A 7 15.27 -8.35 -25.45
N ALA A 8 14.80 -7.78 -26.57
CA ALA A 8 13.92 -6.60 -26.57
C ALA A 8 12.55 -6.85 -25.92
N VAL A 9 12.03 -8.08 -25.97
CA VAL A 9 10.76 -8.46 -25.32
C VAL A 9 10.97 -8.97 -23.89
N ALA A 10 12.08 -9.67 -23.63
CA ALA A 10 12.35 -10.25 -22.32
C ALA A 10 12.62 -9.20 -21.24
N GLN A 11 13.35 -8.11 -21.55
CA GLN A 11 13.70 -7.09 -20.55
C GLN A 11 12.46 -6.36 -19.96
N PRO A 12 11.51 -5.85 -20.76
CA PRO A 12 10.29 -5.24 -20.23
C PRO A 12 9.45 -6.20 -19.38
N LEU A 13 9.40 -7.49 -19.74
CA LEU A 13 8.67 -8.51 -18.98
C LEU A 13 9.31 -8.78 -17.62
N LEU A 14 10.63 -8.93 -17.58
CA LEU A 14 11.38 -9.13 -16.33
C LEU A 14 11.19 -7.95 -15.37
N LEU A 15 11.27 -6.71 -15.87
CA LEU A 15 11.03 -5.52 -15.06
C LEU A 15 9.61 -5.51 -14.47
N ARG A 16 8.59 -5.83 -15.26
CA ARG A 16 7.21 -5.94 -14.77
C ARG A 16 7.06 -7.01 -13.70
N MET A 17 7.66 -8.19 -13.91
CA MET A 17 7.62 -9.28 -12.93
C MET A 17 8.27 -8.86 -11.61
N VAL A 18 9.46 -8.25 -11.66
CA VAL A 18 10.16 -7.76 -10.46
C VAL A 18 9.30 -6.72 -9.72
N MET A 19 8.70 -5.77 -10.44
CA MET A 19 7.82 -4.76 -9.84
C MET A 19 6.59 -5.37 -9.18
N VAL A 20 5.93 -6.34 -9.82
CA VAL A 20 4.75 -7.02 -9.26
C VAL A 20 5.13 -7.86 -8.04
N MET A 21 6.26 -8.57 -8.06
CA MET A 21 6.73 -9.34 -6.91
C MET A 21 7.10 -8.43 -5.73
N ALA A 22 7.77 -7.30 -6.01
CA ALA A 22 8.11 -6.31 -4.99
C ALA A 22 6.84 -5.69 -4.38
N TRP A 23 5.87 -5.32 -5.22
CA TRP A 23 4.56 -4.83 -4.77
C TRP A 23 3.86 -5.86 -3.89
N PHE A 24 3.80 -7.12 -4.33
CA PHE A 24 3.10 -8.17 -3.62
C PHE A 24 3.77 -8.45 -2.26
N SER A 25 5.10 -8.47 -2.22
CA SER A 25 5.86 -8.60 -0.98
C SER A 25 5.58 -7.45 -0.01
N ALA A 26 5.63 -6.20 -0.49
CA ALA A 26 5.30 -5.03 0.32
C ALA A 26 3.83 -5.06 0.78
N PHE A 27 2.92 -5.49 -0.10
CA PHE A 27 1.50 -5.65 0.23
C PHE A 27 1.30 -6.66 1.36
N LEU A 28 1.95 -7.83 1.29
CA LEU A 28 1.88 -8.83 2.36
C LEU A 28 2.40 -8.28 3.70
N PHE A 29 3.51 -7.54 3.66
CA PHE A 29 4.02 -6.84 4.85
C PHE A 29 2.99 -5.86 5.42
N THR A 30 2.41 -5.01 4.57
CA THR A 30 1.36 -4.08 4.95
C THR A 30 0.17 -4.81 5.58
N GLN A 31 -0.27 -5.93 5.00
CA GLN A 31 -1.36 -6.74 5.57
C GLN A 31 -1.01 -7.28 6.96
N VAL A 32 0.22 -7.77 7.17
CA VAL A 32 0.67 -8.27 8.48
C VAL A 32 0.66 -7.16 9.54
N VAL A 33 0.95 -5.91 9.16
CA VAL A 33 0.97 -4.78 10.10
C VAL A 33 -0.43 -4.19 10.32
N GLU A 34 -1.16 -3.89 9.25
CA GLU A 34 -2.39 -3.11 9.31
C GLU A 34 -3.61 -3.93 9.69
N CYS A 35 -3.72 -5.19 9.23
CA CYS A 35 -4.90 -6.01 9.54
C CYS A 35 -5.12 -6.16 11.05
N PRO A 36 -4.10 -6.48 11.88
CA PRO A 36 -4.26 -6.53 13.33
C PRO A 36 -4.72 -5.21 13.94
N ILE A 37 -4.22 -4.07 13.44
CA ILE A 37 -4.59 -2.74 13.92
C ILE A 37 -6.07 -2.48 13.64
N TYR A 38 -6.53 -2.74 12.41
CA TYR A 38 -7.92 -2.52 12.03
C TYR A 38 -8.89 -3.51 12.68
N VAL A 39 -8.52 -4.79 12.82
CA VAL A 39 -9.32 -5.76 13.58
C VAL A 39 -9.47 -5.30 15.03
N TRP A 40 -8.40 -4.80 15.64
CA TRP A 40 -8.46 -4.26 16.98
C TRP A 40 -9.26 -2.96 17.08
N ALA A 41 -9.20 -2.10 16.06
CA ALA A 41 -10.05 -0.91 15.95
C ALA A 41 -11.55 -1.29 15.92
N LEU A 42 -11.87 -2.40 15.27
CA LEU A 42 -13.22 -2.99 15.16
C LEU A 42 -13.57 -3.93 16.33
N ARG A 43 -12.79 -3.99 17.42
CA ARG A 43 -13.03 -4.97 18.51
C ARG A 43 -14.43 -4.89 19.13
N ASN A 44 -15.01 -3.69 19.22
CA ASN A 44 -16.34 -3.45 19.78
C ASN A 44 -17.47 -3.49 18.72
N ASP A 45 -17.14 -3.74 17.46
CA ASP A 45 -18.10 -3.94 16.38
C ASP A 45 -18.82 -5.29 16.54
N SER A 46 -20.12 -5.35 16.26
CA SER A 46 -20.96 -6.56 16.40
C SER A 46 -20.75 -7.59 15.29
N ARG A 47 -20.09 -7.21 14.18
CA ARG A 47 -19.74 -8.13 13.08
C ARG A 47 -18.89 -9.30 13.59
N HIS A 48 -19.02 -10.47 12.95
CA HIS A 48 -18.17 -11.62 13.26
C HIS A 48 -16.71 -11.38 12.83
N TRP A 49 -15.78 -12.17 13.38
CA TRP A 49 -14.33 -11.99 13.18
C TRP A 49 -13.92 -11.96 11.70
N GLY A 50 -14.47 -12.86 10.87
CA GLY A 50 -14.17 -12.93 9.44
C GLY A 50 -14.56 -11.64 8.69
N ALA A 51 -15.69 -11.02 9.04
CA ALA A 51 -16.08 -9.75 8.43
C ALA A 51 -15.13 -8.61 8.84
N LYS A 52 -14.65 -8.60 10.08
CA LYS A 52 -13.64 -7.61 10.53
C LYS A 52 -12.33 -7.77 9.75
N LEU A 53 -11.91 -9.00 9.48
CA LEU A 53 -10.71 -9.26 8.66
C LEU A 53 -10.91 -8.87 7.21
N VAL A 54 -12.07 -9.15 6.61
CA VAL A 54 -12.35 -8.73 5.23
C VAL A 54 -12.33 -7.20 5.11
N LEU A 55 -12.88 -6.48 6.10
CA LEU A 55 -12.80 -5.02 6.14
C LEU A 55 -11.37 -4.53 6.32
N ALA A 56 -10.63 -5.13 7.25
CA ALA A 56 -9.23 -4.81 7.52
C ALA A 56 -8.34 -5.00 6.28
N PHE A 57 -8.47 -6.14 5.61
CA PHE A 57 -7.76 -6.46 4.38
C PHE A 57 -8.20 -5.56 3.22
N GLY A 58 -9.52 -5.33 3.10
CA GLY A 58 -10.12 -4.57 2.03
C GLY A 58 -9.64 -3.13 1.94
N ALA A 59 -9.31 -2.52 3.09
CA ALA A 59 -8.75 -1.18 3.16
C ALA A 59 -7.46 -1.08 2.34
N SER A 60 -6.38 -1.73 2.76
CA SER A 60 -5.12 -1.66 2.03
C SER A 60 -5.11 -2.45 0.71
N ALA A 61 -5.97 -3.46 0.53
CA ALA A 61 -6.14 -4.12 -0.76
C ALA A 61 -6.64 -3.16 -1.85
N SER A 62 -7.43 -2.14 -1.48
CA SER A 62 -7.94 -1.14 -2.40
C SER A 62 -6.95 0.01 -2.65
N THR A 63 -6.19 0.43 -1.64
CA THR A 63 -5.28 1.59 -1.72
C THR A 63 -3.90 1.22 -2.23
N HIS A 64 -3.35 0.05 -1.88
CA HIS A 64 -1.96 -0.31 -2.18
C HIS A 64 -1.64 -0.40 -3.68
N PRO A 65 -2.52 -0.94 -4.56
CA PRO A 65 -2.30 -0.88 -6.00
C PRO A 65 -2.23 0.56 -6.54
N ILE A 66 -3.03 1.47 -5.99
CA ILE A 66 -3.04 2.88 -6.40
C ILE A 66 -1.73 3.55 -5.98
N VAL A 67 -1.29 3.31 -4.74
CA VAL A 67 -0.01 3.81 -4.21
C VAL A 67 1.19 3.31 -5.03
N TRP A 68 1.20 2.06 -5.47
CA TRP A 68 2.35 1.49 -6.19
C TRP A 68 2.35 1.73 -7.71
N PHE A 69 1.17 1.74 -8.34
CA PHE A 69 1.09 1.75 -9.80
C PHE A 69 0.51 3.04 -10.37
N VAL A 70 -0.41 3.69 -9.66
CA VAL A 70 -1.10 4.88 -10.18
C VAL A 70 -0.35 6.15 -9.79
N ILE A 71 -0.07 6.35 -8.51
CA ILE A 71 0.57 7.59 -8.02
C ILE A 71 1.96 7.81 -8.64
N PRO A 72 2.86 6.81 -8.70
CA PRO A 72 4.17 7.01 -9.33
C PRO A 72 4.06 7.31 -10.83
N SER A 73 3.09 6.69 -11.52
CA SER A 73 2.83 6.95 -12.94
C SER A 73 2.35 8.39 -13.16
N LEU A 74 1.38 8.85 -12.36
CA LEU A 74 0.90 10.23 -12.41
C LEU A 74 2.01 11.22 -12.03
N TRP A 75 2.84 10.88 -11.05
CA TRP A 75 3.98 11.70 -10.62
C TRP A 75 5.01 11.90 -11.74
N MET A 76 5.34 10.82 -12.45
CA MET A 76 6.21 10.87 -13.62
C MET A 76 5.60 11.73 -14.73
N SER A 77 4.31 11.57 -15.02
CA SER A 77 3.60 12.38 -16.01
C SER A 77 3.47 13.86 -15.62
N ALA A 78 3.46 14.18 -14.33
CA ALA A 78 3.38 15.54 -13.79
C ALA A 78 4.75 16.24 -13.69
N GLY A 79 5.83 15.63 -14.19
CA GLY A 79 7.16 16.25 -14.20
C GLY A 79 7.92 16.18 -12.87
N GLN A 80 7.49 15.32 -11.93
CA GLN A 80 8.23 14.99 -10.70
C GLN A 80 8.58 16.18 -9.78
N VAL A 81 7.72 17.19 -9.72
CA VAL A 81 7.95 18.44 -8.99
C VAL A 81 8.13 18.20 -7.47
N GLY A 82 9.36 18.26 -6.97
CA GLY A 82 9.66 18.08 -5.53
C GLY A 82 10.26 16.72 -5.15
N GLY A 83 10.59 15.88 -6.13
CA GLY A 83 11.37 14.65 -5.91
C GLY A 83 10.63 13.51 -5.20
N TYR A 84 11.37 12.45 -4.89
CA TYR A 84 10.82 11.18 -4.38
C TYR A 84 10.02 11.34 -3.07
N TRP A 85 10.53 12.09 -2.11
CA TRP A 85 9.86 12.28 -0.82
C TRP A 85 8.52 13.02 -0.92
N THR A 86 8.39 13.93 -1.89
CA THR A 86 7.10 14.59 -2.15
C THR A 86 6.08 13.61 -2.71
N MET A 87 6.49 12.73 -3.63
CA MET A 87 5.63 11.64 -4.11
C MET A 87 5.21 10.70 -2.98
N VAL A 88 6.14 10.30 -2.11
CA VAL A 88 5.84 9.47 -0.94
C VAL A 88 4.82 10.16 -0.03
N ALA A 89 5.04 11.43 0.31
CA ALA A 89 4.09 12.18 1.13
C ALA A 89 2.68 12.24 0.52
N ILE A 90 2.58 12.44 -0.80
CA ILE A 90 1.28 12.42 -1.51
C ILE A 90 0.64 11.03 -1.42
N ALA A 91 1.42 9.96 -1.60
CA ALA A 91 0.93 8.59 -1.53
C ALA A 91 0.41 8.22 -0.13
N GLU A 92 1.16 8.58 0.92
CA GLU A 92 0.77 8.34 2.32
C GLU A 92 -0.49 9.13 2.69
N VAL A 93 -0.56 10.41 2.29
CA VAL A 93 -1.76 11.24 2.50
C VAL A 93 -2.97 10.63 1.80
N PHE A 94 -2.81 10.17 0.55
CA PHE A 94 -3.87 9.48 -0.16
C PHE A 94 -4.34 8.23 0.59
N ALA A 95 -3.43 7.36 1.00
CA ALA A 95 -3.76 6.11 1.68
C ALA A 95 -4.52 6.35 3.00
N VAL A 96 -4.02 7.27 3.84
CA VAL A 96 -4.69 7.66 5.10
C VAL A 96 -6.10 8.18 4.84
N LEU A 97 -6.30 9.07 3.86
CA LEU A 97 -7.61 9.64 3.57
C LEU A 97 -8.57 8.61 2.97
N ALA A 98 -8.10 7.79 2.05
CA ALA A 98 -8.90 6.76 1.40
C ALA A 98 -9.35 5.69 2.40
N GLU A 99 -8.45 5.22 3.25
CA GLU A 99 -8.77 4.22 4.29
C GLU A 99 -9.64 4.82 5.40
N ALA A 100 -9.41 6.07 5.78
CA ALA A 100 -10.29 6.78 6.70
C ALA A 100 -11.72 6.88 6.14
N ALA A 101 -11.88 7.20 4.85
CA ALA A 101 -13.17 7.25 4.18
C ALA A 101 -13.81 5.86 4.09
N TYR A 102 -13.04 4.84 3.72
CA TYR A 102 -13.48 3.43 3.71
C TYR A 102 -14.05 3.00 5.07
N PHE A 103 -13.29 3.23 6.15
CA PHE A 103 -13.71 2.83 7.48
C PHE A 103 -14.83 3.70 8.05
N TRP A 104 -14.85 4.98 7.71
CA TRP A 104 -15.97 5.86 8.05
C TRP A 104 -17.27 5.36 7.41
N ALA A 105 -17.24 4.96 6.14
CA ALA A 105 -18.40 4.43 5.42
C ALA A 105 -18.98 3.15 6.05
N VAL A 106 -18.15 2.34 6.69
CA VAL A 106 -18.59 1.13 7.41
C VAL A 106 -18.82 1.36 8.92
N GLY A 107 -18.83 2.62 9.36
CA GLY A 107 -19.24 3.02 10.72
C GLY A 107 -18.15 2.97 11.80
N LEU A 108 -16.87 2.86 11.43
CA LEU A 108 -15.79 2.88 12.41
C LEU A 108 -15.66 4.26 13.06
N ARG A 109 -15.82 4.31 14.40
CA ARG A 109 -15.63 5.54 15.16
C ARG A 109 -14.17 5.99 15.10
N ARG A 110 -13.96 7.28 14.84
CA ARG A 110 -12.62 7.89 14.72
C ARG A 110 -11.77 7.22 13.64
N ALA A 111 -12.38 6.83 12.52
CA ALA A 111 -11.73 6.14 11.39
C ALA A 111 -10.40 6.80 10.97
N TRP A 112 -10.35 8.13 10.87
CA TRP A 112 -9.13 8.87 10.51
C TRP A 112 -7.96 8.63 11.45
N ARG A 113 -8.20 8.43 12.76
CA ARG A 113 -7.13 8.15 13.73
C ARG A 113 -6.56 6.75 13.52
N TRP A 114 -7.43 5.79 13.26
CA TRP A 114 -7.01 4.42 13.00
C TRP A 114 -6.27 4.31 11.68
N ALA A 115 -6.76 4.98 10.63
CA ALA A 115 -6.06 5.03 9.34
C ALA A 115 -4.68 5.64 9.48
N LEU A 116 -4.56 6.78 10.18
CA LEU A 116 -3.26 7.40 10.44
C LEU A 116 -2.32 6.46 11.22
N VAL A 117 -2.81 5.80 12.28
CA VAL A 117 -1.99 4.86 13.06
C VAL A 117 -1.53 3.67 12.22
N ALA A 118 -2.43 3.08 11.44
CA ALA A 118 -2.12 1.93 10.58
C ALA A 118 -1.07 2.29 9.52
N ASN A 119 -1.26 3.39 8.79
CA ASN A 119 -0.36 3.84 7.73
C ASN A 119 1.00 4.29 8.28
N VAL A 120 1.03 5.04 9.39
CA VAL A 120 2.31 5.42 10.03
C VAL A 120 3.06 4.18 10.52
N ALA A 121 2.36 3.18 11.06
CA ALA A 121 2.99 1.94 11.49
C ALA A 121 3.53 1.14 10.29
N SER A 122 2.73 0.94 9.23
CA SER A 122 3.14 0.16 8.06
C SER A 122 4.26 0.83 7.27
N ALA A 123 4.14 2.13 6.98
CA ALA A 123 5.18 2.90 6.30
C ALA A 123 6.45 3.00 7.14
N GLY A 124 6.34 3.34 8.43
CA GLY A 124 7.47 3.47 9.34
C GLY A 124 8.24 2.17 9.52
N LEU A 125 7.53 1.07 9.78
CA LEU A 125 8.15 -0.26 9.86
C LEU A 125 8.70 -0.72 8.51
N GLY A 126 8.02 -0.40 7.41
CA GLY A 126 8.48 -0.70 6.05
C GLY A 126 9.82 -0.03 5.74
N PHE A 127 9.95 1.28 5.97
CA PHE A 127 11.21 2.00 5.79
C PHE A 127 12.31 1.48 6.70
N LEU A 128 12.00 1.21 7.96
CA LEU A 128 12.96 0.65 8.92
C LEU A 128 13.47 -0.73 8.45
N CYS A 129 12.56 -1.64 8.11
CA CYS A 129 12.90 -2.97 7.61
C CYS A 129 13.70 -2.88 6.29
N ARG A 130 13.31 -1.99 5.37
CA ARG A 130 14.06 -1.72 4.12
C ARG A 130 15.49 -1.29 4.43
N SER A 131 15.69 -0.39 5.39
CA SER A 131 17.02 0.08 5.78
C SER A 131 17.88 -0.98 6.47
N ALA A 132 17.27 -1.87 7.26
CA ALA A 132 17.99 -2.88 8.04
C ALA A 132 18.25 -4.17 7.24
N PHE A 133 17.33 -4.56 6.36
CA PHE A 133 17.30 -5.88 5.72
C PHE A 133 17.18 -5.83 4.20
N GLY A 134 16.94 -4.65 3.60
CA GLY A 134 16.65 -4.53 2.17
C GLY A 134 15.27 -5.07 1.76
N TRP A 135 14.40 -5.31 2.74
CA TRP A 135 13.06 -5.89 2.60
C TRP A 135 12.14 -5.32 3.69
N PRO A 136 10.82 -5.10 3.45
CA PRO A 136 10.13 -5.20 2.16
C PRO A 136 10.66 -4.19 1.14
#